data_AF-A0A1F4B9M1-F1
#
_entry.id   AF-A0A1F4B9M1-F1
#
_cell.length_a   1.000
_cell.length_b   1.000
_cell.length_c   1.000
_cell.angle_alpha   90.00
_cell.angle_beta   90.00
_cell.angle_gamma   90.00
#
_symmetry.space_group_name_H-M   'P 1'
#
loop_
_entity.id
_entity.type
_entity.pdbx_description
1 polymer ?
#
loop_
_entity_poly.entity_id
_entity_poly.type
_entity_poly.pdbx_seq_one_letter_code
_entity_poly.pdbx_strand_id
1 'polypeptide(L)'
;MADPQTPHDPFEAFRRLWGPLGVPVPGLAMPTLDPREVEKHIAELKAVEGWLAMNLNMLRIAIQGLEMQKATLQAMRAGAEAGKDAAAAVQQPNPMLWPWSAMQQAMQAAAATEAQDPNRNQEKKT
;
A
#
# COMPACT_ATOMS: atom_id res chain seq x y z
N MET A 1 -32.99 30.14 -12.39
CA MET A 1 -31.81 29.24 -12.41
C MET A 1 -31.17 29.29 -11.05
N ALA A 2 -31.25 28.18 -10.31
CA ALA A 2 -30.44 27.72 -9.17
C ALA A 2 -31.34 27.07 -8.11
N ASP A 3 -31.46 25.74 -8.15
CA ASP A 3 -31.94 24.99 -7.00
C ASP A 3 -30.75 24.70 -6.06
N PRO A 4 -30.88 24.96 -4.75
CA PRO A 4 -29.82 24.71 -3.78
C PRO A 4 -29.67 23.20 -3.56
N GLN A 5 -28.47 22.71 -3.84
CA GLN A 5 -27.81 21.52 -3.27
C GLN A 5 -28.68 20.72 -2.27
N THR A 6 -29.53 19.81 -2.78
CA THR A 6 -30.09 18.73 -1.97
C THR A 6 -28.96 17.74 -1.67
N PRO A 7 -28.60 17.51 -0.39
CA PRO A 7 -27.59 16.52 -0.03
C PRO A 7 -27.95 15.18 -0.66
N HIS A 8 -26.98 14.54 -1.33
CA HIS A 8 -27.15 13.22 -1.93
C HIS A 8 -27.72 12.23 -0.92
N ASP A 9 -29.03 11.97 -0.98
CA ASP A 9 -29.65 10.93 -0.19
C ASP A 9 -29.19 9.59 -0.79
N PRO A 10 -28.36 8.81 -0.08
CA PRO A 10 -27.85 7.53 -0.57
C PRO A 10 -29.00 6.56 -0.92
N PHE A 11 -30.17 6.76 -0.33
CA PHE A 11 -31.35 5.95 -0.61
C PHE A 11 -31.92 6.19 -2.01
N GLU A 12 -31.88 7.43 -2.53
CA GLU A 12 -32.31 7.73 -3.90
C GLU A 12 -31.32 7.19 -4.95
N ALA A 13 -30.02 7.22 -4.65
CA ALA A 13 -29.01 6.62 -5.51
C ALA A 13 -29.23 5.09 -5.63
N PHE A 14 -29.55 4.44 -4.51
CA PHE A 14 -29.93 3.03 -4.47
C PHE A 14 -31.21 2.77 -5.27
N ARG A 15 -32.27 3.55 -5.03
CA ARG A 15 -33.56 3.43 -5.72
C ARG A 15 -33.43 3.61 -7.22
N ARG A 16 -32.56 4.51 -7.68
CA ARG A 16 -32.30 4.77 -9.10
C ARG A 16 -31.51 3.65 -9.78
N LEU A 17 -30.60 2.99 -9.07
CA LEU A 17 -29.85 1.84 -9.60
C LEU A 17 -30.70 0.57 -9.68
N TRP A 18 -31.54 0.33 -8.67
CA TRP A 18 -32.28 -0.93 -8.50
C TRP A 18 -33.72 -0.88 -9.05
N GLY A 19 -34.30 0.32 -9.18
CA GLY A 19 -35.65 0.51 -9.72
C GLY A 19 -35.87 -0.05 -11.14
N PRO A 20 -34.94 0.13 -12.10
CA PRO A 20 -35.10 -0.40 -13.46
C PRO A 20 -34.97 -1.93 -13.56
N LEU A 21 -34.36 -2.58 -12.57
CA LEU A 21 -34.14 -4.03 -12.56
C LEU A 21 -35.38 -4.82 -12.07
N GLY A 22 -36.46 -4.13 -11.66
CA GLY A 22 -37.70 -4.78 -11.24
C GLY A 22 -37.56 -5.67 -10.00
N VAL A 23 -36.47 -5.51 -9.24
CA VAL A 23 -36.21 -6.31 -8.04
C VAL A 23 -37.23 -5.89 -6.97
N PRO A 24 -38.14 -6.78 -6.55
CA PRO A 24 -39.16 -6.43 -5.58
C PRO A 24 -38.50 -6.03 -4.27
N VAL A 25 -38.90 -4.87 -3.73
CA VAL A 25 -38.55 -4.44 -2.38
C VAL A 25 -39.01 -5.55 -1.42
N PRO A 26 -38.10 -6.14 -0.61
CA PRO A 26 -38.47 -7.17 0.35
C PRO A 26 -39.61 -6.65 1.24
N GLY A 27 -40.82 -7.23 1.10
CA GLY A 27 -42.01 -6.83 1.85
C GLY A 27 -43.33 -6.70 1.07
N LEU A 28 -43.35 -6.79 -0.28
CA LEU A 28 -44.59 -6.56 -1.08
C LEU A 28 -45.07 -7.73 -1.96
N ALA A 29 -44.40 -8.88 -1.93
CA ALA A 29 -44.98 -10.13 -2.39
C ALA A 29 -44.84 -11.09 -1.22
N MET A 30 -45.96 -11.52 -0.62
CA MET A 30 -45.96 -12.70 0.24
C MET A 30 -45.85 -13.90 -0.70
N PRO A 31 -44.67 -14.50 -0.89
CA PRO A 31 -44.59 -15.77 -1.59
C PRO A 31 -45.22 -16.79 -0.65
N THR A 32 -45.88 -17.79 -1.17
CA THR A 32 -46.35 -18.93 -0.37
C THR A 32 -45.18 -19.50 0.43
N LEU A 33 -45.10 -19.18 1.72
CA LEU A 33 -43.98 -19.54 2.60
C LEU A 33 -44.04 -21.03 2.93
N ASP A 34 -43.72 -21.90 1.97
CA ASP A 34 -43.35 -23.28 2.30
C ASP A 34 -42.03 -23.22 3.08
N PRO A 35 -41.98 -23.68 4.34
CA PRO A 35 -40.76 -23.66 5.14
C PRO A 35 -39.55 -24.29 4.45
N ARG A 36 -39.76 -25.30 3.60
CA ARG A 36 -38.67 -25.96 2.86
C ARG A 36 -38.07 -25.08 1.77
N GLU A 37 -38.91 -24.30 1.10
CA GLU A 37 -38.46 -23.34 0.09
C GLU A 37 -37.72 -22.17 0.74
N VAL A 38 -38.18 -21.73 1.92
CA VAL A 38 -37.47 -20.73 2.73
C VAL A 38 -36.09 -21.24 3.14
N GLU A 39 -35.97 -22.48 3.62
CA GLU A 39 -34.66 -23.09 3.94
C GLU A 39 -33.72 -23.16 2.74
N LYS A 40 -34.26 -23.53 1.57
CA LYS A 40 -33.49 -23.54 0.31
C LYS A 40 -33.02 -22.14 -0.07
N HIS A 41 -33.89 -21.13 -0.04
CA HIS A 41 -33.51 -19.74 -0.31
C HIS A 41 -32.47 -19.23 0.68
N ILE A 42 -32.58 -19.58 1.97
CA ILE A 42 -31.57 -19.24 2.97
C ILE A 42 -30.21 -19.87 2.61
N ALA A 43 -30.19 -21.13 2.20
CA ALA A 43 -28.95 -21.81 1.80
C ALA A 43 -28.31 -21.17 0.56
N GLU A 44 -29.10 -20.85 -0.45
CA GLU A 44 -28.65 -20.17 -1.66
C GLU A 44 -28.09 -18.78 -1.34
N LEU A 45 -28.82 -17.99 -0.54
CA LEU A 45 -28.38 -16.66 -0.11
C LEU A 45 -27.10 -16.71 0.73
N LYS A 46 -26.92 -17.73 1.57
CA LYS A 46 -25.66 -17.94 2.31
C LYS A 46 -24.48 -18.28 1.40
N ALA A 47 -24.71 -19.06 0.34
CA ALA A 47 -23.66 -19.33 -0.64
C ALA A 47 -23.24 -18.05 -1.38
N VAL A 48 -24.22 -17.21 -1.76
CA VAL A 48 -23.97 -15.89 -2.36
C VAL A 48 -23.22 -14.98 -1.39
N GLU A 49 -23.63 -14.95 -0.12
CA GLU A 49 -22.96 -14.21 0.95
C GLU A 49 -21.48 -14.64 1.07
N GLY A 50 -21.20 -15.94 1.08
CA GLY A 50 -19.84 -16.47 1.13
C GLY A 50 -18.97 -16.02 -0.07
N TRP A 51 -19.53 -16.05 -1.27
CA TRP A 51 -18.82 -15.59 -2.48
C TRP A 51 -18.58 -14.07 -2.47
N LEU A 52 -19.55 -13.28 -2.00
CA LEU A 52 -19.39 -11.84 -1.86
C LEU A 52 -18.35 -11.48 -0.79
N ALA A 53 -18.32 -12.21 0.33
CA ALA A 53 -17.31 -12.04 1.37
C ALA A 53 -15.90 -12.33 0.83
N MET A 54 -15.76 -13.36 -0.01
CA MET A 54 -14.50 -13.67 -0.69
C MET A 54 -14.06 -12.56 -1.65
N ASN A 55 -14.98 -12.01 -2.46
CA ASN A 55 -14.70 -10.86 -3.33
C ASN A 55 -14.25 -9.63 -2.53
N LEU A 56 -14.95 -9.34 -1.44
CA LEU A 56 -14.61 -8.23 -0.56
C LEU A 56 -13.21 -8.40 0.05
N ASN A 57 -12.87 -9.61 0.48
CA ASN A 57 -11.54 -9.90 1.01
C ASN A 57 -10.43 -9.67 -0.03
N MET A 58 -10.63 -10.14 -1.27
CA MET A 58 -9.66 -9.94 -2.34
C MET A 58 -9.47 -8.45 -2.67
N LEU A 59 -10.56 -7.68 -2.71
CA LEU A 59 -10.52 -6.22 -2.92
C LEU A 59 -9.74 -5.51 -1.80
N ARG A 60 -9.96 -5.91 -0.54
CA ARG A 60 -9.20 -5.36 0.60
C ARG A 60 -7.69 -5.64 0.47
N ILE A 61 -7.31 -6.84 0.07
CA ILE A 61 -5.90 -7.20 -0.18
C ILE A 61 -5.31 -6.36 -1.32
N ALA A 62 -6.04 -6.20 -2.42
CA ALA A 62 -5.60 -5.39 -3.55
C ALA A 62 -5.37 -3.92 -3.14
N ILE A 63 -6.28 -3.35 -2.34
CA ILE A 63 -6.14 -1.99 -1.81
C ILE A 63 -4.88 -1.88 -0.94
N GLN A 64 -4.69 -2.78 0.02
CA GLN A 64 -3.50 -2.78 0.87
C GLN A 64 -2.19 -2.91 0.06
N GLY A 65 -2.20 -3.73 -1.00
CA GLY A 65 -1.08 -3.83 -1.93
C GLY A 65 -0.76 -2.51 -2.62
N LEU A 66 -1.79 -1.80 -3.10
CA LEU A 66 -1.63 -0.49 -3.73
C LEU A 66 -1.20 0.60 -2.74
N GLU A 67 -1.71 0.57 -1.51
CA GLU A 67 -1.30 1.50 -0.45
C GLU A 67 0.17 1.32 -0.08
N MET A 68 0.65 0.08 -0.02
CA MET A 68 2.06 -0.21 0.21
C MET A 68 2.93 0.22 -0.97
N GLN A 69 2.48 0.01 -2.21
CA GLN A 69 3.18 0.54 -3.41
C GLN A 69 3.25 2.07 -3.40
N LYS A 70 2.16 2.74 -3.02
CA LYS A 70 2.12 4.20 -2.88
C LYS A 70 3.10 4.69 -1.83
N ALA A 71 3.14 4.05 -0.65
CA ALA A 71 4.08 4.39 0.42
C ALA A 71 5.54 4.25 -0.05
N THR A 72 5.86 3.16 -0.76
CA THR A 72 7.20 2.95 -1.34
C THR A 72 7.56 4.03 -2.37
N LEU A 73 6.64 4.40 -3.26
CA LEU A 73 6.86 5.48 -4.23
C LEU A 73 7.04 6.85 -3.55
N GLN A 74 6.30 7.11 -2.47
CA GLN A 74 6.48 8.34 -1.69
C GLN A 74 7.83 8.37 -0.98
N ALA A 75 8.26 7.25 -0.39
CA ALA A 75 9.59 7.14 0.21
C ALA A 75 10.71 7.32 -0.83
N MET A 76 10.56 6.74 -2.02
CA MET A 76 11.53 6.90 -3.12
C MET A 76 11.61 8.36 -3.59
N ARG A 77 10.47 9.06 -3.69
CA ARG A 77 10.45 10.49 -4.02
C ARG A 77 11.08 11.33 -2.92
N ALA A 78 10.77 11.09 -1.65
CA ALA A 78 11.37 11.79 -0.53
C ALA A 78 12.90 11.59 -0.48
N GLY A 79 13.37 10.37 -0.73
CA GLY A 79 14.80 10.07 -0.84
C GLY A 79 15.46 10.70 -2.06
N ALA A 80 14.76 10.80 -3.20
CA ALA A 80 15.25 11.49 -4.39
C ALA A 80 15.36 13.01 -4.17
N GLU A 81 14.40 13.64 -3.49
CA GLU A 81 14.48 15.06 -3.13
C GLU A 81 15.57 15.32 -2.08
N ALA A 82 15.67 14.50 -1.03
CA ALA A 82 16.78 14.57 -0.07
C ALA A 82 18.15 14.32 -0.75
N GLY A 83 18.18 13.47 -1.76
CA GLY A 83 19.34 13.23 -2.61
C GLY A 83 19.68 14.41 -3.52
N LYS A 84 18.71 15.24 -3.93
CA LYS A 84 18.97 16.49 -4.67
C LYS A 84 19.52 17.59 -3.75
N ASP A 85 18.99 17.71 -2.54
CA ASP A 85 19.51 18.63 -1.53
C ASP A 85 20.93 18.23 -1.07
N ALA A 86 21.21 16.92 -0.98
CA ALA A 86 22.55 16.39 -0.74
C ALA A 86 23.48 16.46 -1.97
N ALA A 87 22.96 16.32 -3.20
CA ALA A 87 23.73 16.42 -4.44
C ALA A 87 24.13 17.86 -4.80
N ALA A 88 23.44 18.88 -4.25
CA ALA A 88 23.92 20.25 -4.27
C ALA A 88 25.13 20.49 -3.33
N ALA A 89 25.34 19.60 -2.35
CA ALA A 89 26.42 19.69 -1.39
C ALA A 89 27.60 18.72 -1.66
N VAL A 90 27.40 17.65 -2.42
CA VAL A 90 28.44 16.64 -2.65
C VAL A 90 28.36 16.11 -4.09
N GLN A 91 29.47 16.29 -4.83
CA GLN A 91 29.76 15.67 -6.12
C GLN A 91 29.28 14.20 -6.14
N GLN A 92 28.40 13.86 -7.08
CA GLN A 92 27.61 12.62 -7.11
C GLN A 92 28.46 11.32 -6.99
N PRO A 93 28.15 10.42 -6.05
CA PRO A 93 28.56 9.03 -6.14
C PRO A 93 27.64 8.28 -7.12
N ASN A 94 28.22 7.61 -8.10
CA ASN A 94 27.50 6.76 -9.04
C ASN A 94 26.89 5.55 -8.29
N PRO A 95 25.55 5.34 -8.30
CA PRO A 95 24.88 4.31 -7.51
C PRO A 95 25.26 2.88 -7.92
N MET A 96 25.79 2.66 -9.13
CA MET A 96 26.31 1.35 -9.54
C MET A 96 27.64 0.99 -8.87
N LEU A 97 28.34 1.98 -8.30
CA LEU A 97 29.62 1.84 -7.62
C LEU A 97 29.46 1.86 -6.08
N TRP A 98 28.23 1.89 -5.54
CA TRP A 98 27.96 1.81 -4.10
C TRP A 98 28.69 0.65 -3.41
N PRO A 99 28.65 -0.60 -3.93
CA PRO A 99 29.28 -1.72 -3.22
C PRO A 99 30.81 -1.59 -3.16
N TRP A 100 31.40 -1.04 -4.21
CA TRP A 100 32.85 -0.88 -4.34
C TRP A 100 33.39 0.32 -3.56
N SER A 101 32.68 1.45 -3.60
CA SER A 101 33.04 2.66 -2.85
C SER A 101 32.93 2.46 -1.33
N ALA A 102 31.92 1.72 -0.86
CA ALA A 102 31.80 1.34 0.55
C ALA A 102 32.98 0.46 1.00
N MET A 103 33.41 -0.49 0.17
CA MET A 103 34.59 -1.32 0.43
C MET A 103 35.87 -0.50 0.48
N GLN A 104 36.03 0.45 -0.44
CA GLN A 104 37.19 1.35 -0.46
C GLN A 104 37.24 2.25 0.78
N GLN A 105 36.10 2.73 1.26
CA GLN A 105 36.01 3.55 2.47
C GLN A 105 36.30 2.74 3.73
N ALA A 106 35.86 1.48 3.79
CA ALA A 106 36.23 0.54 4.85
C ALA A 106 37.73 0.22 4.84
N MET A 107 38.34 0.06 3.66
CA MET A 107 39.78 -0.20 3.52
C MET A 107 40.62 1.02 3.94
N GLN A 108 40.18 2.24 3.61
CA GLN A 108 40.84 3.48 4.05
C GLN A 108 40.69 3.69 5.57
N ALA A 109 39.54 3.36 6.15
CA ALA A 109 39.35 3.39 7.61
C ALA A 109 40.24 2.36 8.32
N ALA A 110 40.39 1.16 7.77
CA ALA A 110 41.31 0.15 8.29
C ALA A 110 42.78 0.61 8.20
N ALA A 111 43.18 1.19 7.06
CA ALA A 111 44.54 1.72 6.87
C ALA A 111 44.85 2.93 7.77
N ALA A 112 43.86 3.78 8.05
CA ALA A 112 44.00 4.89 8.98
C ALA A 112 44.15 4.43 10.44
N THR A 113 43.54 3.29 10.79
CA THR A 113 43.67 2.66 12.12
C THR A 113 45.07 2.05 12.30
N GLU A 114 45.69 1.54 11.23
CA GLU A 114 47.03 0.94 11.26
C GLU A 114 48.17 1.99 11.22
N ALA A 115 47.88 3.20 10.74
CA ALA A 115 48.84 4.32 10.72
C ALA A 115 48.93 5.09 12.06
N GLN A 116 48.09 4.77 13.04
CA GLN A 116 47.96 5.48 14.32
C GLN A 116 48.59 4.71 15.50
N ASP A 117 49.61 3.87 15.26
CA ASP A 117 50.48 3.36 16.33
C ASP A 117 51.72 4.26 16.48
N PRO A 118 51.77 5.16 17.48
CA PRO A 118 52.89 6.07 17.70
C PRO A 118 54.17 5.37 18.18
N ASN A 119 54.18 4.04 18.37
CA ASN A 119 55.29 3.33 19.01
C ASN A 119 56.15 2.45 18.07
N ARG A 120 55.85 2.36 16.77
CA ARG A 120 56.66 1.55 15.83
C ARG A 120 58.02 2.18 15.44
N ASN A 121 58.21 3.47 15.69
CA ASN A 121 59.44 4.19 15.31
C ASN A 121 60.50 4.31 16.41
N GLN A 122 60.29 3.74 17.61
CA GLN A 122 61.25 3.86 18.73
C GLN A 122 62.24 2.68 18.86
N GLU A 123 62.01 1.54 18.20
CA GLU A 123 62.87 0.34 18.35
C GLU A 123 64.09 0.29 17.40
N LYS A 124 64.29 1.26 16.50
CA LYS A 124 65.43 1.25 15.55
C LYS A 124 66.66 2.03 16.00
N LYS A 125 66.75 2.43 17.26
CA LYS A 125 67.89 3.23 17.77
C LYS A 125 68.41 2.75 19.12
N THR A 126 68.86 1.51 19.18
CA THR A 126 69.81 0.99 20.18
C THR A 126 70.76 0.01 19.53
#